data_AF-A0A960DZH3-F1
#
_entry.id   AF-A0A960DZH3-F1
#
_cell.length_a   1.000
_cell.length_b   1.000
_cell.length_c   1.000
_cell.angle_alpha   90.00
_cell.angle_beta   90.00
_cell.angle_gamma   90.00
#
_symmetry.space_group_name_H-M   'P 1'
#
loop_
_entity.id
_entity.type
_entity.pdbx_description
1 polymer ?
#
loop_
_entity_poly.entity_id
_entity_poly.type
_entity_poly.pdbx_seq_one_letter_code
_entity_poly.pdbx_strand_id
1 'polypeptide(L)'
;APVSRRRLVVVSIVVVAWLAVQLAVPLVRMVERGGGARPRTFGWQMFSHQLEAPAERFYVTTRNGRREVDIRPYLTGPMRREVLYGPALVAELCARPEIFAVEVVDAEWGSAETTCR
;
A
#
# COMPACT_ATOMS: atom_id res chain seq x y z
N ALA A 1 34.73 34.41 -23.73
CA ALA A 1 34.75 35.23 -22.50
C ALA A 1 35.25 34.37 -21.34
N PRO A 2 36.27 34.79 -20.57
CA PRO A 2 36.78 34.00 -19.46
C PRO A 2 35.71 33.88 -18.37
N VAL A 3 35.39 32.65 -17.96
CA VAL A 3 34.44 32.39 -16.87
C VAL A 3 35.09 32.82 -15.56
N SER A 4 34.49 33.80 -14.87
CA SER A 4 35.02 34.26 -13.58
C SER A 4 34.93 33.13 -12.53
N ARG A 5 35.98 33.00 -11.68
CA ARG A 5 36.02 31.98 -10.62
C ARG A 5 34.75 31.95 -9.75
N ARG A 6 34.14 33.11 -9.49
CA ARG A 6 32.87 33.22 -8.75
C ARG A 6 31.70 32.54 -9.46
N ARG A 7 31.57 32.67 -10.79
CA ARG A 7 30.54 31.96 -11.55
C ARG A 7 30.75 30.45 -11.48
N LEU A 8 32.00 30.00 -11.51
CA LEU A 8 32.34 28.58 -11.44
C LEU A 8 31.94 27.96 -10.09
N VAL A 9 32.17 28.69 -8.98
CA VAL A 9 31.73 28.28 -7.63
C VAL A 9 30.21 28.22 -7.51
N VAL A 10 29.50 29.23 -8.03
CA VAL A 10 28.03 29.24 -7.96
C VAL A 10 27.43 28.09 -8.78
N VAL A 11 27.94 27.84 -9.99
CA VAL A 11 27.47 26.74 -10.84
C VAL A 11 27.74 25.39 -10.18
N SER A 12 28.91 25.19 -9.58
CA SER A 12 29.23 23.93 -8.91
C SER A 12 28.34 23.66 -7.69
N ILE A 13 28.02 24.68 -6.89
CA ILE A 13 27.05 24.52 -5.78
C ILE A 13 25.67 24.12 -6.30
N VAL A 14 25.19 24.77 -7.37
CA VAL A 14 23.88 24.45 -7.97
C VAL A 14 23.85 23.02 -8.51
N VAL A 15 24.90 22.58 -9.20
CA VAL A 15 25.00 21.21 -9.71
C VAL A 15 25.02 20.19 -8.57
N VAL A 16 25.78 20.44 -7.51
CA VAL A 16 25.83 19.55 -6.34
C VAL A 16 24.47 19.49 -5.64
N ALA A 17 23.81 20.63 -5.43
CA ALA A 17 22.47 20.67 -4.84
C ALA A 17 21.44 19.93 -5.70
N TRP A 18 21.50 20.09 -7.02
CA TRP A 18 20.63 19.38 -7.95
C TRP A 18 20.86 17.87 -7.91
N LEU A 19 22.13 17.42 -7.92
CA LEU A 19 22.48 16.00 -7.78
C LEU A 19 22.01 15.42 -6.44
N ALA A 20 22.14 16.19 -5.35
CA ALA A 20 21.67 15.77 -4.04
C ALA A 20 20.15 15.54 -4.02
N VAL A 21 19.36 16.42 -4.66
CA VAL A 21 17.90 16.25 -4.78
C VAL A 21 17.55 15.02 -5.61
N GLN A 22 18.25 14.81 -6.74
CA GLN A 22 18.02 13.65 -7.61
C GLN A 22 18.33 12.31 -6.90
N LEU A 23 19.27 12.30 -5.96
CA LEU A 23 19.61 11.13 -5.15
C LEU A 23 18.70 10.97 -3.92
N ALA A 24 18.28 12.08 -3.30
CA ALA A 24 17.47 12.04 -2.09
C ALA A 24 16.09 11.41 -2.33
N VAL A 25 15.42 11.77 -3.44
CA VAL A 25 14.09 11.25 -3.76
C VAL A 25 14.06 9.71 -3.86
N PRO A 26 14.94 9.02 -4.63
CA PRO A 26 14.94 7.56 -4.67
C PRO A 26 15.41 6.93 -3.37
N LEU A 27 16.28 7.59 -2.58
CA LEU A 27 16.74 7.06 -1.29
C LEU A 27 15.61 7.06 -0.26
N VAL A 28 14.87 8.17 -0.13
CA VAL A 28 13.69 8.28 0.74
C VAL A 28 12.66 7.22 0.36
N ARG A 29 12.39 7.08 -0.95
CA ARG A 29 11.51 6.04 -1.47
C ARG A 29 12.03 4.61 -1.28
N MET A 30 13.33 4.40 -1.04
CA MET A 30 13.87 3.10 -0.66
C MET A 30 13.67 2.82 0.83
N VAL A 31 13.88 3.82 1.69
CA VAL A 31 13.72 3.71 3.15
C VAL A 31 12.26 3.54 3.53
N GLU A 32 11.35 4.34 2.96
CA GLU A 32 9.91 4.28 3.22
C GLU A 32 9.28 2.95 2.80
N ARG A 33 9.72 2.39 1.67
CA ARG A 33 9.06 1.23 1.08
C ARG A 33 9.44 -0.11 1.70
N GLY A 34 10.37 -0.14 2.66
CA GLY A 34 10.87 -1.38 3.25
C GLY A 34 11.56 -2.28 2.21
N GLY A 35 12.41 -3.20 2.65
CA GLY A 35 13.22 -4.06 1.79
C GLY A 35 12.44 -5.15 1.04
N GLY A 36 11.25 -4.86 0.50
CA GLY A 36 10.49 -5.78 -0.33
C GLY A 36 11.28 -6.16 -1.57
N ALA A 37 11.43 -7.47 -1.82
CA ALA A 37 12.19 -7.99 -2.95
C ALA A 37 11.64 -7.44 -4.28
N ARG A 38 12.42 -6.59 -4.96
CA ARG A 38 12.03 -6.07 -6.27
C ARG A 38 12.11 -7.19 -7.32
N PRO A 39 11.09 -7.38 -8.15
CA PRO A 39 11.17 -8.33 -9.26
C PRO A 39 12.28 -7.90 -10.23
N ARG A 40 13.13 -8.85 -10.65
CA ARG A 40 14.31 -8.63 -11.52
C ARG A 40 13.95 -8.41 -13.01
N THR A 41 12.68 -8.27 -13.35
CA THR A 41 12.19 -8.17 -14.73
C THR A 41 12.05 -6.71 -15.20
N PHE A 42 12.18 -6.49 -16.51
CA PHE A 42 11.90 -5.20 -17.15
C PHE A 42 10.44 -4.77 -16.84
N GLY A 43 10.24 -3.50 -16.49
CA GLY A 43 8.92 -2.96 -16.10
C GLY A 43 8.69 -2.78 -14.59
N TRP A 44 9.70 -3.02 -13.74
CA TRP A 44 9.59 -2.80 -12.29
C TRP A 44 9.25 -1.35 -11.89
N GLN A 45 9.45 -0.38 -12.78
CA GLN A 45 9.06 1.02 -12.60
C GLN A 45 7.53 1.20 -12.62
N MET A 46 6.79 0.28 -13.25
CA MET A 46 5.33 0.20 -13.24
C MET A 46 4.81 -0.68 -12.10
N PHE A 47 5.69 -1.30 -11.32
CA PHE A 47 5.33 -2.14 -10.18
C PHE A 47 4.95 -1.25 -8.99
N SER A 48 3.73 -0.71 -9.03
CA SER A 48 3.11 -0.06 -7.87
C SER A 48 2.59 -1.12 -6.90
N HIS A 49 3.46 -1.98 -6.39
CA HIS A 49 3.08 -2.86 -5.27
C HIS A 49 3.41 -2.15 -3.97
N GLN A 50 2.45 -1.32 -3.56
CA GLN A 50 2.16 -1.04 -2.17
C GLN A 50 0.72 -0.55 -2.16
N LEU A 51 -0.22 -1.49 -2.19
CA LEU A 51 -1.29 -1.31 -1.23
C LEU A 51 -0.57 -1.39 0.11
N GLU A 52 -0.45 -0.26 0.82
CA GLU A 52 -0.46 -0.33 2.28
C GLU A 52 -1.52 -1.37 2.62
N ALA A 53 -1.14 -2.42 3.35
CA ALA A 53 -2.09 -3.46 3.77
C ALA A 53 -3.38 -2.74 4.15
N PRO A 54 -4.52 -3.08 3.51
CA PRO A 54 -5.70 -2.23 3.59
C PRO A 54 -5.95 -1.96 5.07
N ALA A 55 -6.07 -0.68 5.43
CA ALA A 55 -6.20 -0.24 6.82
C ALA A 55 -7.40 -0.92 7.52
N GLU A 56 -8.33 -1.40 6.70
CA GLU A 56 -9.46 -2.26 7.03
C GLU A 56 -9.03 -3.60 7.65
N ARG A 57 -9.36 -3.78 8.93
CA ARG A 57 -9.32 -5.09 9.61
C ARG A 57 -10.71 -5.72 9.57
N PHE A 58 -10.76 -7.00 9.23
CA PHE A 58 -12.01 -7.75 9.12
C PHE A 58 -12.15 -8.71 10.30
N TYR A 59 -13.25 -8.60 11.03
CA TYR A 59 -13.63 -9.52 12.09
C TYR A 59 -14.87 -10.28 11.68
N VAL A 60 -14.89 -11.58 11.96
CA VAL A 60 -16.06 -12.44 11.72
C VAL A 60 -16.59 -12.97 13.04
N THR A 61 -17.90 -12.95 13.19
CA THR A 61 -18.60 -13.55 14.32
C THR A 61 -19.09 -14.93 13.90
N THR A 62 -18.57 -15.96 14.57
CA THR A 62 -18.92 -17.37 14.34
C THR A 62 -19.51 -17.97 15.62
N ARG A 63 -19.94 -19.23 15.56
CA ARG A 63 -20.42 -19.95 16.76
C ARG A 63 -19.36 -20.08 17.86
N ASN A 64 -18.09 -20.02 17.46
CA ASN A 64 -16.93 -20.12 18.35
C ASN A 64 -16.44 -18.75 18.84
N GLY A 65 -17.21 -17.69 18.61
CA GLY A 65 -16.87 -16.30 18.96
C GLY A 65 -16.34 -15.48 17.79
N ARG A 66 -15.89 -14.27 18.12
CA ARG A 66 -15.32 -13.29 17.20
C ARG A 66 -13.86 -13.64 16.87
N ARG A 67 -13.48 -13.59 15.59
CA ARG A 67 -12.10 -13.84 15.13
C ARG A 67 -11.71 -12.85 14.05
N GLU A 68 -10.44 -12.46 14.05
CA GLU A 68 -9.86 -11.64 12.97
C GLU A 68 -9.57 -12.52 11.74
N VAL A 69 -9.89 -12.01 10.55
CA VAL A 69 -9.65 -12.70 9.28
C VAL A 69 -8.37 -12.16 8.66
N ASP A 70 -7.40 -13.05 8.43
CA ASP A 70 -6.26 -12.69 7.59
C ASP A 70 -6.73 -12.61 6.14
N ILE A 71 -6.74 -11.39 5.62
CA ILE A 71 -7.16 -11.07 4.25
C ILE A 71 -6.04 -11.32 3.22
N ARG A 72 -4.78 -11.46 3.65
CA ARG A 72 -3.64 -11.71 2.76
C ARG A 72 -3.84 -12.87 1.77
N PRO A 73 -4.39 -14.03 2.14
CA PRO A 73 -4.68 -15.10 1.15
C PRO A 73 -5.70 -14.69 0.09
N TYR A 74 -6.64 -13.80 0.41
CA TYR A 74 -7.67 -13.31 -0.50
C TYR A 74 -7.18 -12.19 -1.43
N LEU A 75 -6.02 -11.60 -1.11
CA LEU A 75 -5.35 -10.55 -1.87
C LEU A 75 -4.46 -11.11 -3.02
N THR A 76 -4.70 -12.33 -3.49
CA THR A 76 -3.85 -13.02 -4.47
C THR A 76 -4.25 -12.71 -5.92
N GLY A 77 -3.52 -11.79 -6.57
CA GLY A 77 -3.67 -11.49 -8.00
C GLY A 77 -3.31 -10.04 -8.36
N PRO A 78 -3.26 -9.67 -9.66
CA PRO A 78 -3.17 -8.28 -10.07
C PRO A 78 -4.46 -7.58 -9.64
N MET A 79 -4.44 -6.92 -8.48
CA MET A 79 -5.58 -6.16 -8.00
C MET A 79 -5.93 -5.08 -9.02
N ARG A 80 -7.06 -5.27 -9.69
CA ARG A 80 -7.64 -4.21 -10.50
C ARG A 80 -8.17 -3.14 -9.54
N ARG A 81 -7.68 -1.92 -9.70
CA ARG A 81 -8.16 -0.72 -8.96
C ARG A 81 -9.67 -0.50 -9.03
N GLU A 82 -10.35 -1.17 -9.95
CA GLU A 82 -11.78 -1.02 -10.24
C GLU A 82 -12.69 -1.82 -9.27
N VAL A 83 -12.15 -2.80 -8.53
CA VAL A 83 -12.96 -3.63 -7.62
C VAL A 83 -12.88 -3.08 -6.20
N LEU A 84 -14.01 -2.65 -5.66
CA LEU A 84 -14.14 -2.33 -4.23
C LEU A 84 -13.99 -3.62 -3.43
N TYR A 85 -12.81 -3.82 -2.85
CA TYR A 85 -12.41 -5.08 -2.20
C TYR A 85 -13.22 -5.36 -0.92
N GLY A 86 -13.47 -4.34 -0.08
CA GLY A 86 -14.23 -4.49 1.17
C GLY A 86 -15.62 -5.12 0.96
N PRO A 87 -16.49 -4.53 0.11
CA PRO A 87 -17.81 -5.09 -0.18
C PRO A 87 -17.77 -6.51 -0.77
N ALA A 88 -16.80 -6.79 -1.66
CA ALA A 88 -16.65 -8.10 -2.26
C ALA A 88 -16.24 -9.17 -1.22
N LEU A 89 -15.33 -8.83 -0.31
CA LEU A 89 -14.91 -9.72 0.76
C LEU A 89 -16.04 -9.96 1.78
N VAL A 90 -16.81 -8.92 2.15
CA VAL A 90 -17.97 -9.07 3.03
C VAL A 90 -19.00 -10.02 2.40
N ALA A 91 -19.27 -9.88 1.10
CA ALA A 91 -20.19 -10.78 0.39
C ALA A 91 -19.69 -12.23 0.39
N GLU A 92 -18.40 -12.45 0.13
CA GLU A 92 -17.78 -13.78 0.14
C GLU A 92 -17.81 -14.42 1.54
N LEU A 93 -17.56 -13.63 2.59
CA LEU A 93 -17.61 -14.09 3.98
C LEU A 93 -19.05 -14.40 4.41
N CYS A 94 -20.03 -13.55 4.07
CA CYS A 94 -21.44 -13.81 4.40
C CYS A 94 -22.08 -14.93 3.57
N ALA A 95 -21.45 -15.39 2.48
CA ALA A 95 -21.87 -16.60 1.78
C ALA A 95 -21.56 -17.89 2.56
N ARG A 96 -20.73 -17.81 3.61
CA ARG A 96 -20.35 -18.97 4.42
C ARG A 96 -21.33 -19.19 5.57
N PRO A 97 -21.90 -20.41 5.72
CA PRO A 97 -22.93 -20.68 6.72
C PRO A 97 -22.43 -20.63 8.17
N GLU A 98 -21.11 -20.74 8.39
CA GLU A 98 -20.51 -20.61 9.72
C GLU A 98 -20.31 -19.17 10.22
N ILE A 99 -20.56 -18.17 9.36
CA ILE A 99 -20.35 -16.74 9.65
C ILE A 99 -21.71 -16.05 9.83
N PHE A 100 -21.91 -15.42 11.00
CA PHE A 100 -23.17 -14.75 11.36
C PHE A 100 -23.11 -13.23 11.18
N ALA A 101 -21.93 -12.64 11.33
CA ALA A 101 -21.71 -11.22 11.10
C ALA A 101 -20.27 -10.95 10.69
N VAL A 102 -20.06 -9.88 9.95
CA VAL A 102 -18.75 -9.37 9.54
C VAL A 102 -18.64 -7.92 10.01
N GLU A 103 -17.63 -7.62 10.79
CA GLU A 103 -17.29 -6.26 11.23
C GLU A 103 -16.02 -5.82 10.50
N VAL A 104 -16.13 -4.71 9.77
CA VAL A 104 -15.01 -4.05 9.10
C VAL A 104 -14.61 -2.87 9.97
N VAL A 105 -13.35 -2.85 10.41
CA VAL A 105 -12.80 -1.76 11.22
C VAL A 105 -11.78 -1.01 10.37
N ASP A 106 -12.11 0.22 10.04
CA ASP A 106 -11.23 1.14 9.33
C ASP A 106 -10.73 2.25 10.29
N ALA A 107 -9.44 2.58 10.19
CA ALA A 107 -8.81 3.58 11.06
C ALA A 107 -9.31 5.02 10.79
N GLU A 108 -9.77 5.31 9.57
CA GLU A 108 -10.28 6.61 9.14
C GLU A 108 -11.81 6.70 9.27
N TRP A 109 -12.53 5.61 8.99
CA TRP A 109 -13.99 5.62 8.83
C TRP A 109 -14.76 4.95 9.98
N GLY A 110 -14.05 4.35 10.95
CA GLY A 110 -14.67 3.67 12.10
C GLY A 110 -15.03 2.21 11.80
N SER A 111 -15.95 1.64 12.58
CA SER A 111 -16.40 0.26 12.40
C SER A 111 -17.78 0.18 11.73
N ALA A 112 -17.92 -0.76 10.80
CA ALA A 112 -19.18 -1.11 10.16
C ALA A 112 -19.45 -2.61 10.34
N GLU A 113 -20.60 -2.95 10.91
CA GLU A 113 -21.03 -4.35 11.08
C GLU A 113 -22.12 -4.71 10.07
N THR A 114 -21.96 -5.84 9.41
CA THR A 114 -22.94 -6.42 8.49
C THR A 114 -23.35 -7.79 9.02
N THR A 115 -24.64 -7.99 9.25
CA THR A 115 -25.20 -9.29 9.64
C THR A 115 -25.42 -10.16 8.40
N CYS A 116 -24.97 -11.41 8.48
CA CYS A 116 -25.17 -12.41 7.44
C CYS A 116 -26.52 -13.14 7.66
N ARG A 117 -27.13 -13.62 6.59
CA ARG A 117 -28.46 -14.26 6.61
C ARG A 117 -28.42 -15.74 6.97
#